data_AF-A0ABD5SPU9-F1
#
_entry.id   AF-A0ABD5SPU9-F1
#
_cell.length_a   1.000
_cell.length_b   1.000
_cell.length_c   1.000
_cell.angle_alpha   90.00
_cell.angle_beta   90.00
_cell.angle_gamma   90.00
#
_symmetry.space_group_name_H-M   'P 1'
#
loop_
_entity.id
_entity.type
_entity.pdbx_description
1 polymer ?
#
loop_
_entity_poly.entity_id
_entity_poly.type
_entity_poly.pdbx_seq_one_letter_code
_entity_poly.pdbx_strand_id
1 'polypeptide(L)' 'MTDSSDEAPTRCPNCGAVIPERDPLVGWWLCDDCAIAVTDAGERVT' A
#
# COMPACT_ATOMS: atom_id res chain seq x y z
N MET A 1 8.40 -0.79 -23.10
CA MET A 1 8.89 -1.60 -21.97
C MET A 1 7.86 -1.41 -20.88
N THR A 2 7.10 -2.45 -20.55
CA THR A 2 6.10 -2.38 -19.49
C THR A 2 6.85 -2.27 -18.19
N ASP A 3 6.60 -1.17 -17.49
CA ASP A 3 7.15 -0.88 -16.17
C ASP A 3 6.63 -1.96 -15.21
N SER A 4 7.40 -3.05 -15.09
CA SER A 4 7.35 -3.93 -13.94
C SER A 4 7.85 -3.10 -12.77
N SER A 5 6.97 -2.25 -12.22
CA SER A 5 7.20 -1.62 -10.94
C SER A 5 7.26 -2.76 -9.94
N ASP A 6 8.47 -3.24 -9.68
CA ASP A 6 8.85 -4.00 -8.49
C ASP A 6 8.69 -3.01 -7.30
N GLU A 7 7.46 -2.56 -7.05
CA GLU A 7 7.14 -1.73 -5.89
C GLU A 7 7.28 -2.68 -4.71
N ALA A 8 8.36 -2.53 -3.94
CA ALA A 8 8.61 -3.34 -2.77
C ALA A 8 7.32 -3.37 -1.92
N PRO A 9 6.87 -4.56 -1.48
CA PRO A 9 5.53 -4.69 -0.96
C PRO A 9 5.37 -3.89 0.35
N THR A 10 4.52 -2.87 0.32
CA THR A 10 4.29 -1.95 1.44
C THR A 10 3.64 -2.70 2.59
N ARG A 11 4.10 -2.45 3.82
CA ARG A 11 3.50 -3.05 5.02
C ARG A 11 2.57 -2.08 5.71
N CYS A 12 1.42 -2.58 6.12
CA CYS A 12 0.48 -1.84 6.93
C CYS A 12 1.13 -1.50 8.30
N PRO A 13 1.20 -0.22 8.70
CA PRO A 13 1.78 0.16 9.99
C PRO A 13 0.91 -0.23 11.19
N ASN A 14 -0.35 -0.64 10.96
CA ASN A 14 -1.28 -1.00 12.04
C ASN A 14 -1.19 -2.49 12.41
N CYS A 15 -1.37 -3.37 11.43
CA CYS A 15 -1.36 -4.82 11.64
C CYS A 15 -0.06 -5.51 11.18
N GLY A 16 0.83 -4.81 10.47
CA GLY A 16 2.03 -5.40 9.87
C GLY A 16 1.76 -6.25 8.62
N ALA A 17 0.50 -6.30 8.14
CA ALA A 17 0.13 -7.03 6.94
C ALA A 17 0.85 -6.49 5.70
N VAL A 18 1.27 -7.38 4.81
CA VAL A 18 1.87 -7.02 3.54
C VAL A 18 0.76 -6.63 2.56
N ILE A 19 0.82 -5.43 2.00
CA ILE A 19 -0.10 -4.92 1.00
C ILE A 19 0.57 -5.15 -0.37
N PRO A 20 0.13 -6.17 -1.13
CA PRO A 20 0.84 -6.61 -2.32
C PRO A 20 0.68 -5.66 -3.50
N GLU A 21 -0.37 -4.84 -3.51
CA GLU A 21 -0.71 -3.97 -4.63
C GLU A 21 -1.22 -2.62 -4.13
N ARG A 22 -0.90 -1.58 -4.89
CA ARG A 22 -1.33 -0.22 -4.62
C ARG A 22 -2.65 0.03 -5.35
N ASP A 23 -3.63 0.62 -4.69
CA ASP A 23 -4.92 0.90 -5.31
C ASP A 23 -4.76 1.92 -6.45
N PRO A 24 -5.13 1.58 -7.70
CA PRO A 24 -4.98 2.48 -8.83
C PRO A 24 -5.98 3.64 -8.81
N LEU A 25 -7.08 3.51 -8.05
CA LEU A 25 -8.11 4.54 -7.96
C LEU A 25 -7.66 5.75 -7.14
N VAL A 26 -6.99 5.49 -6.02
CA VAL A 26 -6.49 6.54 -5.13
C VAL A 26 -5.01 6.79 -5.38
N GLY A 27 -4.22 5.75 -5.70
CA GLY A 27 -2.77 5.76 -5.74
C GLY A 27 -2.09 5.55 -4.38
N TRP A 28 -2.68 4.77 -3.47
CA TRP A 28 -2.28 4.58 -2.07
C TRP A 28 -2.42 3.07 -1.78
N TRP A 29 -1.64 2.52 -0.85
CA TRP A 29 -1.77 1.10 -0.48
C TRP A 29 -2.91 0.94 0.52
N LEU A 30 -3.98 0.25 0.14
CA LEU A 30 -5.08 -0.04 1.04
C LEU A 30 -4.84 -1.37 1.74
N CYS A 31 -4.79 -1.35 3.07
CA CYS A 31 -4.76 -2.58 3.84
C CYS A 31 -6.19 -3.12 3.96
N ASP A 32 -6.46 -4.29 3.37
CA ASP A 32 -7.77 -4.95 3.42
C ASP A 32 -8.18 -5.31 4.87
N ASP A 33 -7.21 -5.70 5.70
CA ASP A 33 -7.42 -6.15 7.08
C ASP A 33 -7.83 -4.99 8.02
N CYS A 34 -7.21 -3.82 7.84
CA CYS A 34 -7.48 -2.63 8.66
C CYS A 34 -8.41 -1.62 7.98
N ALA A 35 -8.70 -1.80 6.69
CA ALA A 35 -9.35 -0.83 5.81
C ALA A 35 -8.72 0.58 5.89
N ILE A 36 -7.38 0.66 5.98
CA ILE A 36 -6.64 1.93 6.04
C ILE A 36 -5.82 2.16 4.78
N ALA A 37 -5.73 3.42 4.36
CA ALA A 37 -4.83 3.83 3.29
C ALA A 37 -3.44 4.19 3.85
N VAL A 38 -2.42 3.79 3.12
CA VAL A 38 -1.01 4.00 3.43
C VAL A 38 -0.32 4.69 2.24
N THR A 39 0.53 5.68 2.51
CA THR A 39 1.32 6.38 1.49
C THR A 39 2.56 5.58 1.06
N ASP A 40 3.28 6.08 0.07
CA ASP A 40 4.57 5.55 -0.41
C ASP A 40 5.65 5.54 0.68
N ALA A 41 5.55 6.46 1.64
CA ALA A 41 6.43 6.51 2.80
C ALA A 41 6.08 5.47 3.89
N GLY A 42 5.03 4.66 3.69
CA GLY A 42 4.51 3.76 4.72
C GLY A 42 3.71 4.47 5.81
N GLU A 43 3.32 5.73 5.58
CA GLU A 43 2.57 6.51 6.56
C GLU A 43 1.06 6.30 6.40
N ARG A 44 0.35 6.20 7.52
CA ARG A 44 -1.11 6.12 7.52
C ARG A 44 -1.73 7.43 7.06
N VAL A 45 -2.90 7.30 6.47
CA VAL A 45 -3.59 8.42 5.84
C VAL A 45 -4.87 8.61 6.59
N THR A 46 -4.96 9.78 7.21
CA THR A 46 -6.02 10.12 8.17
C THR A 46 -7.24 10.68 7.46
#